data_AF-A0A259MJF7-F1
#
_entry.id   AF-A0A259MJF7-F1
#
_cell.length_a   1.000
_cell.length_b   1.000
_cell.length_c   1.000
_cell.angle_alpha   90.00
_cell.angle_beta   90.00
_cell.angle_gamma   90.00
#
_symmetry.space_group_name_H-M   'P 1'
#
loop_
_entity.id
_entity.type
_entity.pdbx_description
1 polymer ?
#
loop_
_entity_poly.entity_id
_entity_poly.type
_entity_poly.pdbx_seq_one_letter_code
_entity_poly.pdbx_strand_id
1 'polypeptide(L)'
;MAKALLCTQCLGVIAATPIGDTAVDQGGIHRRIIAKEATEEDIKAILAHDKLAPVDADALAKGAIQWFCKRFALLKDSKILDQYTVPQIVQNSVGYDLDIQVDNSTGQDRIVFPAEKAPAKKLLQFLNEELFRGAITERLFETNSKHIAD
;
A
#
# COMPACT_ATOMS: atom_id res chain seq x y z
N MET A 1 -2.63 71.47 -2.06
CA MET A 1 -1.27 70.87 -2.15
C MET A 1 -1.45 69.39 -1.80
N ALA A 2 -1.60 68.46 -2.76
CA ALA A 2 -0.51 67.76 -3.46
C ALA A 2 0.54 67.21 -2.46
N LYS A 3 1.00 65.97 -2.45
CA LYS A 3 0.88 64.81 -3.35
C LYS A 3 1.44 63.59 -2.59
N ALA A 4 1.00 62.41 -3.01
CA ALA A 4 1.38 61.06 -2.57
C ALA A 4 2.90 60.76 -2.51
N LEU A 5 3.28 59.66 -1.84
CA LEU A 5 3.82 58.42 -2.45
C LEU A 5 4.22 57.37 -1.39
N LEU A 6 3.71 56.14 -1.58
CA LEU A 6 4.33 54.80 -1.35
C LEU A 6 4.62 54.32 0.10
N CYS A 7 4.54 53.03 0.47
CA CYS A 7 4.35 51.76 -0.24
C CYS A 7 4.09 50.61 0.77
N THR A 8 3.42 49.56 0.29
CA THR A 8 3.74 48.13 0.54
C THR A 8 3.38 47.43 1.85
N GLN A 9 2.28 46.66 1.76
CA GLN A 9 2.04 45.30 2.27
C GLN A 9 2.15 45.01 3.77
N CYS A 10 0.98 44.77 4.38
CA CYS A 10 0.68 43.51 5.10
C CYS A 10 -0.85 43.34 5.10
N LEU A 11 -1.40 42.87 3.97
CA LEU A 11 -2.78 42.42 3.87
C LEU A 11 -2.81 40.95 4.32
N GLY A 12 -3.26 40.70 5.54
CA GLY A 12 -3.50 39.37 6.10
C GLY A 12 -4.97 39.20 6.45
N VAL A 13 -5.85 39.24 5.44
CA VAL A 13 -7.20 38.68 5.54
C VAL A 13 -7.09 37.21 5.14
N ILE A 14 -7.36 36.30 6.08
CA ILE A 14 -7.76 34.93 5.75
C ILE A 14 -9.23 34.81 6.09
N ALA A 15 -10.02 34.89 5.02
CA ALA A 15 -11.45 34.68 5.02
C ALA A 15 -11.78 33.22 5.33
N ALA A 16 -12.82 33.03 6.14
CA ALA A 16 -13.54 31.78 6.26
C ALA A 16 -14.21 31.39 4.93
N THR A 17 -14.21 30.10 4.59
CA THR A 17 -15.23 29.35 3.82
C THR A 17 -14.73 27.89 3.66
N PRO A 18 -15.59 26.92 3.33
CA PRO A 18 -16.66 26.39 4.17
C PRO A 18 -16.42 24.91 4.49
N ILE A 19 -17.11 24.45 5.54
CA ILE A 19 -17.20 23.06 5.97
C ILE A 19 -17.94 22.30 4.86
N GLY A 20 -17.18 21.64 3.99
CA GLY A 20 -17.69 20.74 2.98
C GLY A 20 -18.13 19.44 3.63
N ASP A 21 -19.45 19.28 3.73
CA ASP A 21 -20.21 18.03 3.62
C ASP A 21 -19.34 16.75 3.51
N THR A 22 -19.02 16.15 4.66
CA THR A 22 -18.58 14.75 4.66
C THR A 22 -19.85 13.92 4.78
N ALA A 23 -20.34 13.54 3.61
CA ALA A 23 -21.43 12.60 3.43
C ALA A 23 -21.26 11.40 4.36
N VAL A 24 -22.28 11.21 5.19
CA VAL A 24 -22.63 9.94 5.80
C VAL A 24 -22.92 8.94 4.68
N ASP A 25 -22.03 7.95 4.47
CA ASP A 25 -22.34 6.76 3.67
C ASP A 25 -22.40 5.55 4.60
N GLN A 26 -23.62 5.21 5.01
CA GLN A 26 -23.94 3.95 5.64
C GLN A 26 -24.07 2.88 4.55
N GLY A 27 -23.28 1.82 4.63
CA GLY A 27 -23.55 0.55 3.95
C GLY A 27 -22.48 0.14 2.94
N GLY A 28 -21.70 -0.89 3.28
CA GLY A 28 -20.72 -1.42 2.33
C GLY A 28 -19.93 -2.64 2.79
N ILE A 29 -20.57 -3.61 3.45
CA ILE A 29 -20.05 -4.98 3.40
C ILE A 29 -19.98 -5.39 1.91
N HIS A 30 -18.86 -5.99 1.49
CA HIS A 30 -18.61 -6.43 0.11
C HIS A 30 -18.31 -5.31 -0.92
N ARG A 31 -17.17 -4.61 -0.78
CA ARG A 31 -16.51 -4.00 -1.96
C ARG A 31 -16.18 -5.15 -2.92
N ARG A 32 -17.05 -5.43 -3.90
CA ARG A 32 -16.72 -6.24 -5.09
C ARG A 32 -15.58 -5.50 -5.76
N ILE A 33 -14.35 -5.93 -5.48
CA ILE A 33 -13.15 -5.45 -6.15
C ILE A 33 -13.29 -5.90 -7.61
N ILE A 34 -13.90 -5.06 -8.45
CA ILE A 34 -13.76 -5.11 -9.90
C ILE A 34 -12.49 -4.31 -10.22
N ALA A 35 -11.37 -4.69 -9.60
CA ALA A 35 -10.10 -4.21 -10.09
C ALA A 35 -9.85 -4.98 -11.40
N LYS A 36 -9.90 -4.26 -12.51
CA LYS A 36 -9.36 -4.71 -13.80
C LYS A 36 -7.99 -5.31 -13.50
N GLU A 37 -7.81 -6.59 -13.84
CA GLU A 37 -6.62 -7.37 -13.46
C GLU A 37 -5.35 -6.57 -13.77
N ALA A 38 -4.40 -6.52 -12.84
CA ALA A 38 -3.14 -5.81 -13.07
C ALA A 38 -2.47 -6.40 -14.32
N THR A 39 -2.24 -5.55 -15.33
CA THR A 39 -1.47 -5.92 -16.52
C THR A 39 0.00 -6.05 -16.14
N GLU A 40 0.81 -6.64 -17.02
CA GLU A 40 2.26 -6.74 -16.82
C GLU A 40 2.89 -5.35 -16.55
N GLU A 41 2.41 -4.32 -17.23
CA GLU A 41 2.82 -2.93 -17.01
C GLU A 41 2.41 -2.40 -15.64
N ASP A 42 1.20 -2.71 -15.17
CA ASP A 42 0.72 -2.31 -13.85
C ASP A 42 1.53 -3.00 -12.73
N ILE A 43 1.83 -4.29 -12.90
CA ILE A 43 2.69 -5.04 -11.97
C ILE A 43 4.07 -4.42 -11.90
N LYS A 44 4.68 -4.07 -13.04
CA LYS A 44 5.97 -3.38 -13.09
C LYS A 44 5.91 -2.02 -12.41
N ALA A 45 4.83 -1.25 -12.62
CA ALA A 45 4.64 0.04 -11.98
C ALA A 45 4.51 -0.08 -10.45
N ILE A 46 3.80 -1.09 -9.95
CA ILE A 46 3.68 -1.36 -8.51
C ILE A 46 5.02 -1.81 -7.95
N LEU A 47 5.73 -2.72 -8.62
CA LEU A 47 7.04 -3.20 -8.19
C LEU A 47 8.12 -2.10 -8.21
N ALA A 48 7.94 -1.04 -9.03
CA ALA A 48 8.80 0.12 -9.08
C ALA A 48 8.55 1.15 -7.95
N HIS A 49 7.65 0.86 -7.01
CA HIS A 49 7.38 1.73 -5.87
C HIS A 49 8.65 1.91 -5.01
N ASP A 50 8.87 3.12 -4.49
CA ASP A 50 10.05 3.49 -3.68
C ASP A 50 10.36 2.60 -2.47
N LYS A 51 9.36 1.83 -1.99
CA LYS A 51 9.47 0.94 -0.82
C LYS A 51 9.65 -0.52 -1.21
N LEU A 52 9.73 -0.83 -2.50
CA LEU A 52 9.98 -2.16 -3.03
C LEU A 52 11.30 -2.17 -3.80
N ALA A 53 12.05 -3.25 -3.64
CA ALA A 53 13.26 -3.56 -4.38
C ALA A 53 13.09 -4.95 -5.01
N PRO A 54 12.40 -5.07 -6.16
CA PRO A 54 12.20 -6.36 -6.80
C PRO A 54 13.53 -6.93 -7.29
N VAL A 55 13.79 -8.20 -6.98
CA VAL A 55 14.95 -8.92 -7.50
C VAL A 55 14.87 -9.04 -9.02
N ASP A 56 13.68 -9.36 -9.55
CA ASP A 56 13.44 -9.47 -10.99
C ASP A 56 11.99 -9.08 -11.34
N ALA A 57 11.76 -7.80 -11.59
CA ALA A 57 10.43 -7.27 -11.89
C ALA A 57 9.85 -7.79 -13.23
N ASP A 58 10.72 -8.09 -14.21
CA ASP A 58 10.29 -8.58 -15.52
C ASP A 58 9.85 -10.05 -15.44
N ALA A 59 10.62 -10.89 -14.73
CA ALA A 59 10.23 -12.27 -14.47
C ALA A 59 8.92 -12.38 -13.67
N LEU A 60 8.73 -11.50 -12.68
CA LEU A 60 7.49 -11.44 -11.88
C LEU A 60 6.29 -11.01 -12.73
N ALA A 61 6.43 -9.98 -13.56
CA ALA A 61 5.35 -9.50 -14.42
C ALA A 61 4.96 -10.54 -15.48
N LYS A 62 5.94 -11.11 -16.20
CA LYS A 62 5.68 -12.13 -17.22
C LYS A 62 5.17 -13.45 -16.64
N GLY A 63 5.63 -13.80 -15.44
CA GLY A 63 5.24 -15.01 -14.72
C GLY A 63 3.95 -14.86 -13.91
N ALA A 64 3.33 -13.68 -13.89
CA ALA A 64 2.16 -13.39 -13.11
C ALA A 64 0.94 -14.14 -13.65
N ILE A 65 0.51 -15.15 -12.90
CA ILE A 65 -0.79 -15.78 -13.13
C ILE A 65 -1.91 -14.84 -12.65
N GLN A 66 -3.14 -15.10 -13.09
CA GLN A 66 -4.34 -14.35 -12.69
C GLN A 66 -4.43 -14.05 -11.19
N TRP A 67 -3.98 -14.98 -10.34
CA TRP A 67 -3.91 -14.77 -8.89
C TRP A 67 -2.98 -13.59 -8.50
N PHE A 68 -1.77 -13.52 -9.06
CA PHE A 68 -0.84 -12.42 -8.81
C PHE A 68 -1.40 -11.11 -9.34
N CYS A 69 -1.95 -11.09 -10.56
CA CYS A 69 -2.56 -9.88 -11.14
C CYS A 69 -3.65 -9.29 -10.22
N LYS A 70 -4.50 -10.13 -9.64
CA LYS A 70 -5.54 -9.69 -8.70
C LYS A 70 -4.95 -9.16 -7.39
N ARG A 71 -3.92 -9.81 -6.85
CA ARG A 71 -3.29 -9.39 -5.58
C ARG A 71 -2.41 -8.15 -5.71
N PHE A 72 -1.77 -7.93 -6.85
CA PHE A 72 -1.10 -6.66 -7.15
C PHE A 72 -2.12 -5.52 -7.27
N ALA A 73 -3.24 -5.75 -7.96
CA ALA A 73 -4.30 -4.76 -8.04
C ALA A 73 -4.90 -4.42 -6.65
N LEU A 74 -5.08 -5.43 -5.78
CA LEU A 74 -5.48 -5.20 -4.38
C LEU A 74 -4.44 -4.42 -3.59
N LEU A 75 -3.16 -4.75 -3.75
CA LEU A 75 -2.08 -4.05 -3.06
C LEU A 75 -2.09 -2.56 -3.42
N LYS A 76 -2.27 -2.26 -4.71
CA LYS A 76 -2.40 -0.90 -5.23
C LYS A 76 -3.63 -0.17 -4.68
N ASP A 77 -4.80 -0.83 -4.64
CA ASP A 77 -6.03 -0.23 -4.09
C ASP A 77 -5.94 0.02 -2.57
N SER A 78 -5.29 -0.89 -1.85
CA SER A 78 -5.12 -0.81 -0.39
C SER A 78 -4.25 0.36 0.06
N LYS A 79 -3.36 0.86 -0.81
CA LYS A 79 -2.36 1.90 -0.50
C LYS A 79 -1.55 1.59 0.77
N ILE A 80 -1.33 0.32 1.09
CA ILE A 80 -0.63 -0.06 2.33
C ILE A 80 0.84 0.41 2.30
N LEU A 81 1.45 0.42 1.11
CA LEU A 81 2.81 0.92 0.91
C LEU A 81 2.90 2.44 1.10
N ASP A 82 1.84 3.19 0.83
CA ASP A 82 1.79 4.63 1.13
C ASP A 82 1.56 4.90 2.61
N GLN A 83 0.70 4.10 3.26
CA GLN A 83 0.28 4.28 4.66
C GLN A 83 1.33 3.85 5.69
N TYR A 84 2.11 2.80 5.38
CA TYR A 84 3.08 2.22 6.32
C TYR A 84 4.51 2.38 5.83
N THR A 85 5.43 2.59 6.77
CA THR A 85 6.88 2.57 6.50
C THR A 85 7.40 1.13 6.43
N VAL A 86 8.48 0.90 5.70
CA VAL A 86 9.14 -0.42 5.65
C VAL A 86 9.45 -0.99 7.04
N PRO A 87 10.04 -0.24 8.01
CA PRO A 87 10.25 -0.78 9.34
C PRO A 87 8.95 -1.18 10.06
N GLN A 88 7.85 -0.45 9.86
CA GLN A 88 6.55 -0.86 10.40
C GLN A 88 6.05 -2.16 9.77
N ILE A 89 6.20 -2.33 8.45
CA ILE A 89 5.80 -3.57 7.75
C ILE A 89 6.61 -4.76 8.27
N VAL A 90 7.93 -4.61 8.43
CA VAL A 90 8.82 -5.64 8.98
C VAL A 90 8.49 -5.96 10.44
N GLN A 91 8.17 -4.93 11.24
CA GLN A 91 7.75 -5.16 12.62
C GLN A 91 6.42 -5.92 12.69
N ASN A 92 5.46 -5.62 11.81
CA ASN A 92 4.19 -6.33 11.73
C ASN A 92 4.33 -7.76 11.18
N SER A 93 5.41 -8.07 10.46
CA SER A 93 5.66 -9.45 9.99
C SER A 93 6.24 -10.35 11.08
N VAL A 94 6.64 -9.80 12.23
CA VAL A 94 7.14 -10.59 13.36
C VAL A 94 6.05 -11.57 13.82
N GLY A 95 6.42 -12.85 13.88
CA GLY A 95 5.48 -13.93 14.23
C GLY A 95 4.78 -14.56 13.03
N TYR A 96 4.95 -14.03 11.83
CA TYR A 96 4.61 -14.70 10.58
C TYR A 96 5.84 -15.47 10.06
N ASP A 97 5.61 -16.63 9.42
CA ASP A 97 6.64 -17.44 8.76
C ASP A 97 7.01 -16.81 7.40
N LEU A 98 7.57 -15.60 7.48
CA LEU A 98 7.92 -14.71 6.38
C LEU A 98 9.37 -14.23 6.53
N ASP A 99 10.18 -14.51 5.53
CA ASP A 99 11.51 -13.91 5.39
C ASP A 99 11.38 -12.60 4.60
N ILE A 100 11.38 -11.46 5.30
CA ILE A 100 11.36 -10.13 4.68
C ILE A 100 12.77 -9.56 4.71
N GLN A 101 13.37 -9.45 3.53
CA GLN A 101 14.68 -8.81 3.36
C GLN A 101 14.49 -7.32 3.09
N VAL A 102 15.31 -6.49 3.72
CA VAL A 102 15.30 -5.04 3.52
C VAL A 102 16.60 -4.63 2.85
N ASP A 103 16.49 -3.94 1.71
CA ASP A 103 17.60 -3.27 1.05
C ASP A 103 17.64 -1.81 1.50
N ASN A 104 18.78 -1.40 2.05
CA ASN A 104 19.08 0.00 2.39
C ASN A 104 20.22 0.55 1.51
N SER A 105 20.59 -0.15 0.43
CA SER A 105 21.75 0.20 -0.41
C SER A 105 21.63 1.58 -1.06
N THR A 106 20.42 2.09 -1.19
CA THR A 106 20.10 3.40 -1.78
C THR A 106 19.91 4.52 -0.75
N GLY A 107 20.10 4.25 0.54
CA GLY A 107 19.87 5.20 1.64
C GLY A 107 18.39 5.34 2.07
N GLN A 108 17.49 4.57 1.46
CA GLN A 108 16.09 4.43 1.87
C GLN A 108 15.77 2.95 2.07
N ASP A 109 14.96 2.63 3.09
CA ASP A 109 14.54 1.25 3.35
C ASP A 109 13.56 0.78 2.27
N ARG A 110 13.90 -0.35 1.63
CA ARG A 110 13.06 -0.99 0.62
C ARG A 110 12.89 -2.47 0.94
N ILE A 111 11.69 -2.99 0.80
CA ILE A 111 11.41 -4.41 0.94
C ILE A 111 11.88 -5.11 -0.34
N VAL A 112 12.83 -6.03 -0.20
CA VAL A 112 13.27 -6.87 -1.31
C VAL A 112 12.12 -7.77 -1.71
N PHE A 113 11.64 -7.63 -2.94
CA PHE A 113 10.57 -8.47 -3.45
C PHE A 113 11.20 -9.69 -4.14
N PRO A 114 10.99 -10.90 -3.63
CA PRO A 114 11.68 -12.10 -4.11
C PRO A 114 11.22 -12.48 -5.53
N ALA A 115 12.14 -13.03 -6.32
CA ALA A 115 11.82 -13.53 -7.67
C ALA A 115 11.12 -14.90 -7.65
N GLU A 116 11.28 -15.67 -6.57
CA GLU A 116 10.64 -16.98 -6.43
C GLU A 116 9.15 -16.86 -6.09
N LYS A 117 8.31 -17.66 -6.76
CA LYS A 117 6.85 -17.59 -6.64
C LYS A 117 6.34 -17.83 -5.23
N ALA A 118 6.92 -18.79 -4.50
CA ALA A 118 6.47 -19.16 -3.15
C ALA A 118 6.67 -18.02 -2.13
N PRO A 119 7.89 -17.44 -1.96
CA PRO A 119 8.08 -16.31 -1.06
C PRO A 119 7.40 -15.03 -1.57
N ALA A 120 7.33 -14.80 -2.89
CA ALA A 120 6.60 -13.67 -3.47
C ALA A 120 5.11 -13.73 -3.14
N LYS A 121 4.51 -14.92 -3.26
CA LYS A 121 3.11 -15.16 -2.89
C LYS A 121 2.89 -14.84 -1.42
N LYS A 122 3.71 -15.39 -0.54
CA LYS A 122 3.63 -15.18 0.91
C LYS A 122 3.72 -13.70 1.29
N LEU A 123 4.70 -12.97 0.75
CA LEU A 123 4.85 -11.54 0.97
C LEU A 123 3.62 -10.76 0.48
N LEU A 124 3.09 -11.11 -0.69
CA LEU A 124 1.92 -10.43 -1.25
C LEU A 124 0.64 -10.70 -0.44
N GLN A 125 0.48 -11.91 0.11
CA GLN A 125 -0.61 -12.23 1.04
C GLN A 125 -0.49 -11.43 2.34
N PHE A 126 0.73 -11.29 2.87
CA PHE A 126 0.98 -10.48 4.05
C PHE A 126 0.65 -8.99 3.82
N LEU A 127 1.15 -8.40 2.73
CA LEU A 127 0.89 -7.00 2.38
C LEU A 127 -0.59 -6.73 2.10
N ASN A 128 -1.32 -7.72 1.57
CA ASN A 128 -2.76 -7.63 1.39
C ASN A 128 -3.55 -8.02 2.66
N GLU A 129 -2.90 -8.20 3.81
CA GLU A 129 -3.50 -8.62 5.09
C GLU A 129 -4.39 -9.87 4.96
N GLU A 130 -3.96 -10.82 4.15
CA GLU A 130 -4.64 -12.10 3.95
C GLU A 130 -4.11 -13.19 4.89
N LEU A 131 -3.01 -12.90 5.59
CA LEU A 131 -2.44 -13.76 6.62
C LEU A 131 -2.87 -13.26 8.00
N PHE A 132 -3.37 -14.17 8.83
CA PHE A 132 -3.71 -13.89 10.22
C PHE A 132 -3.05 -14.92 11.15
N ARG A 133 -2.49 -14.46 12.26
CA ARG A 133 -1.92 -15.31 13.30
C ARG A 133 -2.91 -15.46 14.45
N GLY A 134 -3.29 -16.70 14.76
CA GLY A 134 -4.14 -16.99 15.92
C GLY A 134 -3.43 -16.64 17.23
N ALA A 135 -4.07 -15.85 18.09
CA ALA A 135 -3.46 -15.37 19.34
C ALA A 135 -3.10 -16.47 20.36
N ILE A 136 -3.76 -17.63 20.28
CA ILE A 136 -3.59 -18.74 21.25
C ILE A 136 -2.73 -19.87 20.67
N THR A 137 -3.03 -20.30 19.45
CA THR A 137 -2.36 -21.45 18.83
C THR A 137 -1.13 -21.04 18.03
N GLU A 138 -0.93 -19.73 17.82
CA GLU A 138 0.11 -19.14 16.98
C GLU A 138 0.13 -19.66 15.54
N ARG A 139 -0.94 -20.35 15.13
CA ARG A 139 -1.11 -20.88 13.78
C ARG A 139 -1.42 -19.75 12.81
N LEU A 140 -0.88 -19.88 11.60
CA LEU A 140 -1.14 -18.98 10.50
C LEU A 140 -2.36 -19.47 9.71
N PHE A 141 -3.28 -18.55 9.48
CA PHE A 141 -4.50 -18.76 8.71
C PHE A 141 -4.45 -17.85 7.49
N GLU A 142 -4.90 -18.39 6.34
CA GLU A 142 -5.16 -17.63 5.13
C GLU A 142 -6.65 -17.29 5.11
N THR A 143 -7.02 -16.02 5.24
CA THR A 143 -8.43 -15.62 5.22
C THR A 143 -8.87 -15.23 3.81
N ASN A 144 -9.94 -15.85 3.33
CA ASN A 144 -10.58 -15.50 2.05
C ASN A 144 -11.73 -14.49 2.25
N SER A 145 -11.96 -14.00 3.47
CA SER A 145 -13.05 -13.07 3.79
C SER A 145 -12.61 -12.11 4.89
N LYS A 146 -12.36 -10.85 4.52
CA LYS A 146 -12.14 -9.76 5.47
C LYS A 146 -13.50 -9.26 5.95
N HIS A 147 -13.88 -9.57 7.19
CA HIS A 147 -15.00 -8.93 7.88
C HIS A 147 -14.40 -8.01 8.94
N ILE A 148 -14.72 -6.71 8.88
CA ILE A 148 -14.38 -5.79 9.97
C ILE A 148 -15.22 -6.23 11.16
N ALA A 149 -14.57 -6.65 12.26
CA ALA A 149 -15.28 -6.92 13.50
C ALA A 149 -15.78 -5.59 14.08
N ASP A 150 -17.07 -5.55 14.44
CA ASP A 150 -17.71 -4.45 15.18
C ASP A 150 -17.15 -4.34 16.60
#